data_AF-A0A8E1V2I4-F1
#
_entry.id   AF-A0A8E1V2I4-F1
#
_cell.length_a   1.000
_cell.length_b   1.000
_cell.length_c   1.000
_cell.angle_alpha   90.00
_cell.angle_beta   90.00
_cell.angle_gamma   90.00
#
_symmetry.space_group_name_H-M   'P 1'
#
loop_
_entity.id
_entity.type
_entity.pdbx_description
1 polymer ?
#
loop_
_entity_poly.entity_id
_entity_poly.type
_entity_poly.pdbx_seq_one_letter_code
_entity_poly.pdbx_strand_id
1 'polypeptide(L)'
;MFRDKRTLALMFIAPLFILSLMYFLFQSNTNTVADIGTNNVSSSLIKAIDNKHITIHKMSANASAKQTIRDKDYAGFIKKTNGKLIVTYQNADQNKMAIIKKSVQMALIKTQIKQLAAATKKSKAGLMKMQAQLQQIKKQLPSTISGRIPAPSTPKNMQKPSSLKLSQHYLYGKSNSSFFTTMLPVFLGFMVFFFVFLISGISLLNERNSRTLDRLLATPVKRSEIIYGYLTGYGAVAIIQTAIIVLFCIYVLGIEILGNIAIVLLICFALAMVALSMGLFVSTFAASEFQMVQFIPIVVIHKFSSQV
;
A
#
# COMPACT_ATOMS: atom_id res chain seq x y z
N MET A 1 17.35 4.09 32.94
CA MET A 1 16.79 3.76 31.61
C MET A 1 17.43 2.52 30.97
N PHE A 2 18.76 2.43 30.80
CA PHE A 2 19.42 1.28 30.13
C PHE A 2 19.32 -0.10 30.82
N ARG A 3 18.82 -0.17 32.06
CA ARG A 3 18.66 -1.45 32.79
C ARG A 3 17.36 -2.18 32.47
N ASP A 4 16.33 -1.48 31.98
CA ASP A 4 15.08 -2.12 31.58
C ASP A 4 15.00 -2.29 30.06
N LYS A 5 15.36 -3.48 29.61
CA LYS A 5 15.32 -3.87 28.19
C LYS A 5 13.90 -3.79 27.62
N ARG A 6 12.86 -3.95 28.46
CA ARG A 6 11.46 -3.91 28.02
C ARG A 6 11.05 -2.50 27.68
N THR A 7 11.36 -1.53 28.55
CA THR A 7 11.08 -0.12 28.29
C THR A 7 11.84 0.39 27.06
N LEU A 8 13.10 -0.04 26.89
CA LEU A 8 13.89 0.34 25.72
C LEU A 8 13.34 -0.26 24.42
N ALA A 9 12.92 -1.53 24.45
CA ALA A 9 12.29 -2.19 23.30
C ALA A 9 10.94 -1.56 22.95
N LEU A 10 10.11 -1.26 23.95
CA LEU A 10 8.85 -0.56 23.75
C LEU A 10 9.06 0.85 23.16
N MET A 11 10.14 1.52 23.56
CA MET A 11 10.44 2.85 23.08
C MET A 11 10.87 2.88 21.61
N PHE A 12 11.82 2.03 21.21
CA PHE A 12 12.43 2.14 19.88
C PHE A 12 12.01 1.05 18.91
N ILE A 13 11.83 -0.18 19.38
CA ILE A 13 11.61 -1.34 18.52
C ILE A 13 10.12 -1.47 18.19
N ALA A 14 9.25 -1.34 19.19
CA ALA A 14 7.81 -1.49 19.00
C ALA A 14 7.21 -0.52 17.96
N PRO A 15 7.54 0.80 17.91
CA PRO A 15 7.03 1.68 16.87
C PRO A 15 7.40 1.23 15.47
N LEU A 16 8.66 0.83 15.27
CA LEU A 16 9.16 0.41 13.97
C LEU A 16 8.54 -0.92 13.53
N PHE A 17 8.38 -1.85 14.46
CA PHE A 17 7.73 -3.13 14.20
C PHE A 17 6.27 -2.95 13.82
N ILE A 18 5.50 -2.16 14.58
CA ILE A 18 4.09 -1.89 14.29
C ILE A 18 3.95 -1.19 12.94
N LEU A 19 4.80 -0.21 12.66
CA LEU A 19 4.77 0.52 11.40
C LEU A 19 5.09 -0.39 10.20
N SER A 20 6.07 -1.29 10.34
CA SER A 20 6.41 -2.30 9.34
C SER A 20 5.25 -3.27 9.11
N LEU A 21 4.68 -3.83 10.19
CA LEU A 21 3.53 -4.72 10.10
C LEU A 21 2.36 -4.04 9.38
N MET A 22 2.09 -2.80 9.74
CA MET A 22 1.02 -2.01 9.15
C MET A 22 1.26 -1.73 7.66
N TYR A 23 2.51 -1.41 7.28
CA TYR A 23 2.90 -1.26 5.88
C TYR A 23 2.59 -2.54 5.08
N PHE A 24 3.03 -3.70 5.57
CA PHE A 24 2.76 -4.99 4.91
C PHE A 24 1.28 -5.36 4.90
N LEU A 25 0.57 -5.15 6.01
CA LEU A 25 -0.85 -5.48 6.16
C LEU A 25 -1.69 -4.72 5.13
N PHE A 26 -1.49 -3.41 5.02
CA PHE A 26 -2.28 -2.56 4.11
C PHE A 26 -1.88 -2.66 2.64
N GLN A 27 -0.68 -3.16 2.33
CA GLN A 27 -0.30 -3.44 0.94
C GLN A 27 -1.11 -4.61 0.34
N SER A 28 -1.63 -5.53 1.16
CA SER A 28 -2.21 -6.80 0.72
C SER A 28 -3.75 -6.85 0.64
N ASN A 29 -4.46 -5.82 1.10
CA ASN A 29 -5.91 -5.93 1.24
C ASN A 29 -6.66 -5.61 -0.08
N THR A 30 -7.25 -6.63 -0.70
CA THR A 30 -8.07 -6.54 -1.92
C THR A 30 -9.56 -6.81 -1.67
N ASN A 31 -10.04 -6.75 -0.41
CA ASN A 31 -11.42 -7.14 -0.07
C ASN A 31 -12.49 -6.08 -0.40
N THR A 32 -12.11 -4.93 -0.97
CA THR A 32 -13.07 -3.93 -1.43
C THR A 32 -13.61 -4.30 -2.83
N VAL A 33 -14.83 -3.87 -3.14
CA VAL A 33 -15.38 -3.97 -4.49
C VAL A 33 -15.13 -2.63 -5.19
N ALA A 34 -14.61 -2.67 -6.42
CA ALA A 34 -14.34 -1.48 -7.22
C ALA A 34 -15.29 -1.43 -8.43
N ASP A 35 -16.12 -0.39 -8.49
CA ASP A 35 -16.98 -0.10 -9.64
C ASP A 35 -16.18 0.56 -10.77
N ILE A 36 -16.30 0.01 -11.99
CA ILE A 36 -15.56 0.48 -13.16
C ILE A 36 -16.51 0.71 -14.33
N GLY A 37 -16.40 1.88 -14.98
CA GLY A 37 -17.04 2.15 -16.26
C GLY A 37 -16.22 1.62 -17.44
N THR A 38 -16.87 1.04 -18.45
CA THR A 38 -16.19 0.58 -19.67
C THR A 38 -16.82 1.16 -20.94
N ASN A 39 -15.96 1.54 -21.90
CA ASN A 39 -16.37 2.03 -23.22
C ASN A 39 -15.55 1.36 -24.33
N ASN A 40 -16.27 0.74 -25.27
CA ASN A 40 -15.72 0.08 -26.47
C ASN A 40 -14.66 -1.01 -26.16
N VAL A 41 -14.80 -1.69 -25.03
CA VAL A 41 -13.91 -2.77 -24.60
C VAL A 41 -14.45 -4.12 -25.10
N SER A 42 -13.56 -5.00 -25.60
CA SER A 42 -13.99 -6.31 -26.13
C SER A 42 -14.56 -7.22 -25.02
N SER A 43 -15.58 -8.00 -25.36
CA SER A 43 -16.26 -8.91 -24.43
C SER A 43 -15.33 -9.94 -23.76
N SER A 44 -14.27 -10.37 -24.46
CA SER A 44 -13.25 -11.27 -23.89
C SER A 44 -12.39 -10.59 -22.83
N LEU A 45 -12.18 -9.27 -22.89
CA LEU A 45 -11.41 -8.53 -21.90
C LEU A 45 -12.30 -8.19 -20.70
N ILE A 46 -13.57 -7.84 -20.93
CA ILE A 46 -14.56 -7.65 -19.86
C ILE A 46 -14.67 -8.93 -19.00
N LYS A 47 -14.87 -10.10 -19.61
CA LYS A 47 -14.93 -11.39 -18.89
C LYS A 47 -13.61 -11.80 -18.19
N ALA A 48 -12.50 -11.19 -18.58
CA ALA A 48 -11.20 -11.47 -17.97
C ALA A 48 -10.91 -10.52 -16.79
N ILE A 49 -11.50 -9.32 -16.80
CA ILE A 49 -11.44 -8.33 -15.71
C ILE A 49 -12.50 -8.65 -14.64
N ASP A 50 -13.67 -9.15 -15.07
CA ASP A 50 -14.79 -9.54 -14.22
C ASP A 50 -14.36 -10.60 -13.19
N ASN A 51 -14.42 -10.23 -11.91
CA ASN A 51 -14.02 -11.02 -10.76
C ASN A 51 -14.85 -10.57 -9.54
N LYS A 52 -14.83 -11.33 -8.45
CA LYS A 52 -15.61 -11.05 -7.22
C LYS A 52 -15.38 -9.67 -6.57
N HIS A 53 -14.34 -8.95 -6.99
CA HIS A 53 -13.93 -7.65 -6.43
C HIS A 53 -14.15 -6.47 -7.40
N ILE A 54 -14.77 -6.70 -8.56
CA ILE A 54 -14.99 -5.68 -9.59
C ILE A 54 -16.37 -5.78 -10.20
N THR A 55 -17.09 -4.67 -10.18
CA THR A 55 -18.40 -4.49 -10.81
C THR A 55 -18.23 -3.63 -12.06
N ILE A 56 -18.60 -4.19 -13.22
CA ILE A 56 -18.38 -3.54 -14.51
C ILE A 56 -19.69 -2.95 -15.04
N HIS A 57 -19.72 -1.62 -15.22
CA HIS A 57 -20.83 -0.92 -15.84
C HIS A 57 -20.49 -0.57 -17.29
N LYS A 58 -21.26 -1.09 -18.25
CA LYS A 58 -21.13 -0.71 -19.68
C LYS A 58 -21.73 0.66 -19.91
N MET A 59 -21.03 1.51 -20.65
CA MET A 59 -21.48 2.87 -20.95
C MET A 59 -21.50 3.18 -22.44
N SER A 60 -22.31 4.18 -22.80
CA SER A 60 -22.48 4.66 -24.17
C SER A 60 -21.18 5.24 -24.74
N ALA A 61 -21.03 5.15 -26.07
CA ALA A 61 -19.79 5.40 -26.81
C ALA A 61 -19.18 6.81 -26.61
N ASN A 62 -19.98 7.80 -26.20
CA ASN A 62 -19.56 9.20 -26.03
C ASN A 62 -19.35 9.65 -24.57
N ALA A 63 -19.41 8.75 -23.58
CA ALA A 63 -19.22 9.14 -22.18
C ALA A 63 -17.77 9.63 -21.89
N SER A 64 -17.64 10.81 -21.29
CA SER A 64 -16.36 11.37 -20.84
C SER A 64 -15.93 10.73 -19.52
N ALA A 65 -14.73 10.15 -19.49
CA ALA A 65 -14.20 9.41 -18.34
C ALA A 65 -14.21 10.24 -17.04
N LYS A 66 -13.94 11.55 -17.11
CA LYS A 66 -13.86 12.43 -15.93
C LYS A 66 -15.23 12.77 -15.34
N GLN A 67 -16.24 12.98 -16.17
CA GLN A 67 -17.61 13.28 -15.72
C GLN A 67 -18.25 12.03 -15.12
N THR A 68 -18.13 10.89 -15.80
CA THR A 68 -18.65 9.62 -15.31
C THR A 68 -18.07 9.23 -13.95
N ILE A 69 -16.76 9.39 -13.76
CA ILE A 69 -16.11 9.08 -12.47
C ILE A 69 -16.61 10.00 -11.35
N ARG A 70 -16.95 11.27 -11.65
CA ARG A 70 -17.47 12.21 -10.65
C ARG A 70 -18.95 12.00 -10.35
N ASP A 71 -19.77 11.77 -11.37
CA ASP A 71 -21.23 11.71 -11.21
C ASP A 71 -21.72 10.38 -10.64
N LYS A 72 -20.95 9.30 -10.82
CA LYS A 72 -21.31 7.93 -10.37
C LYS A 72 -20.34 7.31 -9.38
N ASP A 73 -19.37 8.09 -8.88
CA ASP A 73 -18.31 7.66 -7.95
C ASP A 73 -17.58 6.37 -8.37
N TYR A 74 -17.31 6.22 -9.67
CA TYR A 74 -16.59 5.05 -10.16
C TYR A 74 -15.10 5.15 -9.86
N ALA A 75 -14.52 4.04 -9.37
CA ALA A 75 -13.11 3.96 -9.03
C ALA A 75 -12.19 4.04 -10.26
N GLY A 76 -12.71 3.75 -11.46
CA GLY A 76 -11.98 3.93 -12.72
C GLY A 76 -12.84 3.80 -13.97
N PHE A 77 -12.22 4.11 -15.11
CA PHE A 77 -12.83 4.04 -16.43
C PHE A 77 -11.87 3.45 -17.45
N ILE A 78 -12.33 2.46 -18.22
CA ILE A 78 -11.51 1.80 -19.25
C ILE A 78 -12.09 2.15 -20.63
N LYS A 79 -11.25 2.76 -21.47
CA LYS A 79 -11.58 3.09 -22.85
C LYS A 79 -10.60 2.46 -23.81
N LYS A 80 -11.09 1.87 -24.91
CA LYS A 80 -10.24 1.46 -26.02
C LYS A 80 -10.33 2.50 -27.14
N THR A 81 -9.20 3.03 -27.59
CA THR A 81 -9.15 4.00 -28.71
C THR A 81 -7.94 3.69 -29.59
N ASN A 82 -8.15 3.51 -30.90
CA ASN A 82 -7.10 3.25 -31.89
C ASN A 82 -6.11 2.13 -31.51
N GLY A 83 -6.63 1.01 -31.00
CA GLY A 83 -5.81 -0.15 -30.59
C GLY A 83 -5.06 0.02 -29.26
N LYS A 84 -5.14 1.17 -28.59
CA LYS A 84 -4.59 1.42 -27.25
C LYS A 84 -5.67 1.26 -26.18
N LEU A 85 -5.32 0.64 -25.06
CA LEU A 85 -6.20 0.55 -23.89
C LEU A 85 -5.81 1.67 -22.94
N ILE A 86 -6.74 2.59 -22.68
CA ILE A 86 -6.57 3.71 -21.76
C ILE A 86 -7.36 3.38 -20.50
N VAL A 87 -6.67 3.32 -19.36
CA VAL A 87 -7.30 3.14 -18.06
C VAL A 87 -7.13 4.43 -17.28
N THR A 88 -8.24 5.10 -17.03
CA THR A 88 -8.30 6.29 -16.17
C THR A 88 -8.71 5.86 -14.77
N TYR A 89 -7.87 6.11 -13.79
CA TYR A 89 -8.14 5.83 -12.38
C TYR A 89 -8.62 7.10 -11.69
N GLN A 90 -9.64 7.00 -10.84
CA GLN A 90 -10.02 8.09 -9.93
C GLN A 90 -8.88 8.35 -8.95
N ASN A 91 -8.36 7.28 -8.33
CA ASN A 91 -7.25 7.30 -7.36
C ASN A 91 -7.58 8.03 -6.04
N ALA A 92 -8.87 8.18 -5.71
CA ALA A 92 -9.31 8.61 -4.39
C ALA A 92 -9.22 7.49 -3.34
N ASP A 93 -9.45 6.24 -3.78
CA ASP A 93 -9.29 5.02 -3.00
C ASP A 93 -8.17 4.15 -3.61
N GLN A 94 -7.04 4.06 -2.91
CA GLN A 94 -5.87 3.29 -3.34
C GLN A 94 -6.12 1.77 -3.34
N ASN A 95 -7.01 1.28 -2.46
CA ASN A 95 -7.36 -0.15 -2.42
C ASN A 95 -8.15 -0.52 -3.67
N LYS A 96 -9.14 0.30 -4.06
CA LYS A 96 -9.88 0.12 -5.32
C LYS A 96 -8.94 0.25 -6.53
N MET A 97 -8.00 1.20 -6.53
CA MET A 97 -7.00 1.33 -7.61
C MET A 97 -6.14 0.06 -7.77
N ALA A 98 -5.61 -0.47 -6.66
CA ALA A 98 -4.79 -1.68 -6.66
C ALA A 98 -5.53 -2.88 -7.25
N ILE A 99 -6.82 -3.03 -6.92
CA ILE A 99 -7.70 -4.08 -7.47
C ILE A 99 -7.86 -3.93 -8.98
N ILE A 100 -8.14 -2.72 -9.46
CA ILE A 100 -8.28 -2.44 -10.91
C ILE A 100 -6.96 -2.70 -11.64
N LYS A 101 -5.82 -2.28 -11.08
CA LYS A 101 -4.50 -2.51 -11.69
C LYS A 101 -4.19 -4.01 -11.79
N LYS A 102 -4.41 -4.76 -10.71
CA LYS A 102 -4.20 -6.21 -10.64
C LYS A 102 -5.12 -6.97 -11.60
N SER A 103 -6.41 -6.62 -11.65
CA SER A 103 -7.38 -7.26 -12.54
C SER A 103 -7.11 -7.00 -14.01
N VAL A 104 -6.78 -5.76 -14.39
CA VAL A 104 -6.43 -5.41 -15.77
C VAL A 104 -5.16 -6.15 -16.18
N GLN A 105 -4.15 -6.21 -15.31
CA GLN A 105 -2.92 -6.95 -15.59
C GLN A 105 -3.17 -8.46 -15.71
N MET A 106 -3.93 -9.06 -14.79
CA MET A 106 -4.35 -10.47 -14.88
C MET A 106 -5.18 -10.73 -16.14
N ALA A 107 -6.05 -9.81 -16.53
CA ALA A 107 -6.87 -9.94 -17.73
C ALA A 107 -6.03 -9.88 -19.01
N LEU A 108 -5.02 -9.01 -19.05
CA LEU A 108 -4.05 -8.95 -20.15
C LEU A 108 -3.24 -10.25 -20.22
N ILE A 109 -2.73 -10.74 -19.09
CA ILE A 109 -2.00 -12.02 -19.02
C ILE A 109 -2.89 -13.19 -19.45
N LYS A 110 -4.11 -13.29 -18.93
CA LYS A 110 -5.08 -14.34 -19.28
C LYS A 110 -5.45 -14.29 -20.76
N THR A 111 -5.57 -13.10 -21.33
CA THR A 111 -5.83 -12.91 -22.77
C THR A 111 -4.61 -13.33 -23.61
N GLN A 112 -3.39 -13.00 -23.17
CA GLN A 112 -2.16 -13.45 -23.82
C GLN A 112 -2.00 -14.96 -23.76
N ILE A 113 -2.22 -15.59 -22.59
CA ILE A 113 -2.20 -17.06 -22.43
C ILE A 113 -3.25 -17.71 -23.34
N LYS A 114 -4.46 -17.16 -23.42
CA LYS A 114 -5.52 -17.68 -24.31
C LYS A 114 -5.16 -17.53 -25.79
N GLN A 115 -4.51 -16.43 -26.18
CA GLN A 115 -4.00 -16.23 -27.53
C GLN A 115 -2.83 -17.18 -27.85
N LEU A 116 -1.93 -17.41 -26.89
CA LEU A 116 -0.81 -18.34 -27.03
C LEU A 116 -1.31 -19.79 -27.14
N ALA A 117 -2.24 -20.20 -26.27
CA ALA A 117 -2.89 -21.50 -26.33
C ALA A 117 -3.66 -21.70 -27.66
N ALA A 118 -4.35 -20.66 -28.16
CA ALA A 118 -5.03 -20.70 -29.45
C ALA A 118 -4.05 -20.81 -30.63
N ALA A 119 -2.91 -20.12 -30.57
CA ALA A 119 -1.84 -20.22 -31.57
C ALA A 119 -1.21 -21.62 -31.57
N THR A 120 -0.91 -22.19 -30.38
CA THR A 120 -0.39 -23.56 -30.25
C THR A 120 -1.40 -24.60 -30.74
N LYS A 121 -2.70 -24.43 -30.48
CA LYS A 121 -3.75 -25.33 -30.98
C LYS A 121 -3.86 -25.28 -32.51
N LYS A 122 -3.77 -24.09 -33.12
CA LYS A 122 -3.73 -23.94 -34.58
C LYS A 122 -2.46 -24.55 -35.20
N SER A 123 -1.30 -24.39 -34.55
CA SER A 123 -0.03 -24.98 -34.98
C SER A 123 -0.06 -26.51 -34.91
N LYS A 124 -0.61 -27.09 -33.83
CA LYS A 124 -0.79 -28.55 -33.69
C LYS A 124 -1.73 -29.12 -34.76
N ALA A 125 -2.82 -28.42 -35.06
CA ALA A 125 -3.76 -28.84 -36.11
C ALA A 125 -3.14 -28.78 -37.52
N GLY A 126 -2.30 -27.79 -37.82
CA GLY A 126 -1.54 -27.72 -39.08
C GLY A 126 -0.53 -28.86 -39.22
N LEU A 127 0.21 -29.17 -38.14
CA LEU A 127 1.16 -30.29 -38.12
C LEU A 127 0.46 -31.64 -38.28
N MET A 128 -0.74 -31.83 -37.70
CA MET A 128 -1.52 -33.07 -37.88
C MET A 128 -2.03 -33.25 -39.32
N LYS A 129 -2.46 -32.17 -40.00
CA LYS A 129 -2.85 -32.24 -41.42
C LYS A 129 -1.66 -32.54 -42.33
N MET A 130 -0.50 -31.95 -42.03
CA MET A 130 0.74 -32.20 -42.78
C MET A 130 1.29 -33.61 -42.54
N GLN A 131 1.19 -34.13 -41.31
CA GLN A 131 1.55 -35.51 -40.97
C GLN A 131 0.60 -36.52 -41.63
N ALA A 132 -0.70 -36.20 -41.70
CA ALA A 132 -1.67 -37.00 -42.45
C ALA A 132 -1.39 -37.01 -43.96
N GLN A 133 -0.99 -35.87 -44.56
CA GLN A 133 -0.54 -35.81 -45.96
C GLN A 133 0.76 -36.57 -46.20
N LEU A 134 1.74 -36.49 -45.29
CA LEU A 134 2.99 -37.26 -45.38
C LEU A 134 2.75 -38.77 -45.28
N GLN A 135 1.75 -39.21 -44.50
CA GLN A 135 1.34 -40.62 -44.43
C GLN A 135 0.60 -41.09 -45.68
N GLN A 136 -0.17 -40.21 -46.34
CA GLN A 136 -0.83 -40.51 -47.61
C GLN A 136 0.18 -40.65 -48.76
N ILE A 137 1.17 -39.75 -48.84
CA ILE A 137 2.22 -39.81 -49.88
C ILE A 137 3.11 -41.06 -49.70
N LYS A 138 3.35 -41.52 -48.47
CA LYS A 138 4.13 -42.75 -48.19
C LYS A 138 3.43 -44.05 -48.58
N LYS A 139 2.11 -44.02 -48.80
CA LYS A 139 1.28 -45.22 -49.04
C LYS A 139 1.17 -45.59 -50.53
N GLN A 140 1.76 -44.82 -51.44
CA GLN A 140 1.46 -44.91 -52.87
C GLN A 140 2.64 -45.01 -53.85
N LEU A 141 3.94 -45.14 -53.46
CA LEU A 141 4.98 -45.39 -54.48
C LEU A 141 6.27 -46.09 -53.95
N PRO A 142 6.95 -46.95 -54.77
CA PRO A 142 8.16 -47.70 -54.42
C PRO A 142 9.45 -46.86 -54.36
N SER A 143 10.44 -47.42 -53.66
CA SER A 143 11.74 -46.84 -53.32
C SER A 143 12.67 -46.67 -54.53
N THR A 144 12.59 -45.53 -55.23
CA THR A 144 13.72 -44.96 -56.00
C THR A 144 13.37 -43.54 -56.41
N ILE A 145 14.09 -42.56 -55.85
CA ILE A 145 14.54 -41.28 -56.42
C ILE A 145 14.96 -40.41 -55.23
N SER A 146 16.24 -40.53 -54.92
CA SER A 146 16.98 -39.58 -54.09
C SER A 146 17.17 -38.32 -54.94
N GLY A 147 16.38 -37.28 -54.68
CA GLY A 147 16.40 -36.08 -55.51
C GLY A 147 15.69 -34.90 -54.84
N ARG A 148 16.50 -34.00 -54.28
CA ARG A 148 16.17 -32.59 -54.02
C ARG A 148 14.94 -32.33 -53.13
N ILE A 149 15.15 -32.41 -51.82
CA ILE A 149 14.23 -31.87 -50.82
C ILE A 149 14.46 -30.34 -50.76
N PRO A 150 13.52 -29.47 -51.16
CA PRO A 150 13.56 -28.07 -50.75
C PRO A 150 13.25 -28.02 -49.25
N ALA A 151 14.09 -27.33 -48.48
CA ALA A 151 13.88 -27.13 -47.05
C ALA A 151 12.46 -26.59 -46.77
N PRO A 152 11.78 -27.02 -45.70
CA PRO A 152 10.47 -26.50 -45.36
C PRO A 152 10.60 -24.99 -45.06
N SER A 153 10.06 -24.15 -45.94
CA SER A 153 9.94 -22.73 -45.70
C SER A 153 9.06 -22.52 -44.47
N THR A 154 9.68 -22.00 -43.42
CA THR A 154 9.06 -21.55 -42.18
C THR A 154 7.91 -20.60 -42.53
N PRO A 155 6.68 -20.79 -42.02
CA PRO A 155 5.61 -19.83 -42.24
C PRO A 155 5.99 -18.49 -41.59
N LYS A 156 6.46 -17.55 -42.44
CA LYS A 156 6.88 -16.18 -42.13
C LYS A 156 5.67 -15.28 -41.83
N ASN A 157 4.83 -15.70 -40.88
CA ASN A 157 3.75 -14.85 -40.37
C ASN A 157 3.35 -15.20 -38.94
N MET A 158 4.32 -15.28 -38.03
CA MET A 158 4.05 -15.02 -36.62
C MET A 158 4.05 -13.50 -36.43
N GLN A 159 2.91 -12.87 -36.70
CA GLN A 159 2.65 -11.53 -36.19
C GLN A 159 2.84 -11.56 -34.67
N LYS A 160 3.93 -10.93 -34.23
CA LYS A 160 4.22 -10.55 -32.85
C LYS A 160 2.89 -10.15 -32.19
N PRO A 161 2.43 -10.82 -31.12
CA PRO A 161 1.17 -10.46 -30.50
C PRO A 161 1.25 -8.98 -30.17
N SER A 162 0.38 -8.18 -30.79
CA SER A 162 0.32 -6.75 -30.59
C SER A 162 0.21 -6.52 -29.09
N SER A 163 1.32 -6.13 -28.47
CA SER A 163 1.37 -5.82 -27.06
C SER A 163 0.43 -4.64 -26.90
N LEU A 164 -0.76 -4.90 -26.34
CA LEU A 164 -1.76 -3.89 -26.09
C LEU A 164 -1.09 -2.82 -25.21
N LYS A 165 -0.69 -1.68 -25.80
CA LYS A 165 -0.02 -0.62 -25.04
C LYS A 165 -1.05 -0.05 -24.07
N LEU A 166 -0.83 -0.33 -22.78
CA LEU A 166 -1.63 0.17 -21.68
C LEU A 166 -1.19 1.59 -21.37
N SER A 167 -2.09 2.56 -21.52
CA SER A 167 -1.86 3.94 -21.10
C SER A 167 -2.66 4.20 -19.82
N GLN A 168 -1.97 4.56 -18.75
CA GLN A 168 -2.60 4.81 -17.45
C GLN A 168 -2.69 6.32 -17.20
N HIS A 169 -3.88 6.79 -16.80
CA HIS A 169 -4.11 8.19 -16.44
C HIS A 169 -4.74 8.26 -15.04
N TYR A 170 -4.33 9.22 -14.22
CA TYR A 170 -4.77 9.35 -12.83
C TYR A 170 -5.44 10.72 -12.64
N LEU A 171 -6.64 10.74 -12.05
CA LEU A 171 -7.38 11.97 -11.75
C LEU A 171 -6.88 12.66 -10.48
N TYR A 172 -6.48 11.88 -9.47
CA TYR A 172 -5.86 12.35 -8.23
C TYR A 172 -4.54 11.59 -7.98
N GLY A 173 -3.57 12.17 -7.27
CA GLY A 173 -2.30 11.48 -6.92
C GLY A 173 -1.44 10.98 -8.09
N LYS A 174 -0.45 10.12 -7.80
CA LYS A 174 0.48 9.50 -8.78
C LYS A 174 0.29 7.98 -8.81
N SER A 175 0.86 7.29 -9.81
CA SER A 175 0.74 5.83 -9.98
C SER A 175 1.36 4.98 -8.85
N ASN A 176 2.19 5.57 -7.99
CA ASN A 176 3.00 4.89 -6.98
C ASN A 176 2.55 5.16 -5.53
N SER A 177 1.45 5.90 -5.31
CA SER A 177 0.97 6.15 -3.94
C SER A 177 0.23 4.92 -3.40
N SER A 178 0.73 4.31 -2.33
CA SER A 178 -0.01 3.26 -1.60
C SER A 178 -1.07 3.90 -0.68
N PHE A 179 -2.08 3.13 -0.28
CA PHE A 179 -2.99 3.53 0.81
C PHE A 179 -2.19 3.95 2.04
N PHE A 180 -1.16 3.16 2.36
CA PHE A 180 -0.23 3.45 3.44
C PHE A 180 0.47 4.80 3.27
N THR A 181 0.97 5.14 2.07
CA THR A 181 1.62 6.44 1.79
C THR A 181 0.68 7.61 1.99
N THR A 182 -0.60 7.45 1.66
CA THR A 182 -1.62 8.49 1.80
C THR A 182 -2.00 8.70 3.26
N MET A 183 -2.13 7.61 4.03
CA MET A 183 -2.44 7.65 5.46
C MET A 183 -1.20 7.82 6.35
N LEU A 184 0.00 7.77 5.76
CA LEU A 184 1.26 7.83 6.49
C LEU A 184 1.35 9.04 7.43
N PRO A 185 0.97 10.27 7.04
CA PRO A 185 1.07 11.41 7.96
C PRO A 185 0.21 11.23 9.22
N VAL A 186 -0.99 10.66 9.07
CA VAL A 186 -1.90 10.36 10.20
C VAL A 186 -1.28 9.31 11.10
N PHE A 187 -0.80 8.22 10.52
CA PHE A 187 -0.15 7.15 11.26
C PHE A 187 1.14 7.59 11.94
N LEU A 188 1.93 8.42 11.28
CA LEU A 188 3.18 8.96 11.81
C LEU A 188 2.91 9.84 13.03
N GLY A 189 1.96 10.77 12.92
CA GLY A 189 1.55 11.62 14.05
C GLY A 189 1.00 10.78 15.22
N PHE A 190 0.11 9.83 14.92
CA PHE A 190 -0.44 8.92 15.93
C PHE A 190 0.65 8.10 16.62
N MET A 191 1.59 7.51 15.89
CA MET A 191 2.65 6.68 16.48
C MET A 191 3.60 7.52 17.35
N VAL A 192 4.05 8.67 16.85
CA VAL A 192 4.88 9.59 17.64
C VAL A 192 4.17 9.99 18.92
N PHE A 193 2.90 10.41 18.83
CA PHE A 193 2.11 10.76 19.99
C PHE A 193 1.96 9.57 20.96
N PHE A 194 1.52 8.41 20.45
CA PHE A 194 1.26 7.20 21.22
C PHE A 194 2.47 6.78 22.06
N PHE A 195 3.64 6.70 21.43
CA PHE A 195 4.83 6.19 22.11
C PHE A 195 5.47 7.23 23.03
N VAL A 196 5.52 8.50 22.65
CA VAL A 196 6.05 9.56 23.54
C VAL A 196 5.17 9.71 24.78
N PHE A 197 3.84 9.65 24.61
CA PHE A 197 2.89 9.62 25.71
C PHE A 197 3.14 8.41 26.64
N LEU A 198 3.32 7.21 26.08
CA LEU A 198 3.57 6.02 26.89
C LEU A 198 4.89 6.10 27.66
N ILE A 199 5.97 6.51 27.01
CA ILE A 199 7.29 6.56 27.65
C ILE A 199 7.27 7.56 28.81
N SER A 200 6.78 8.78 28.56
CA SER A 200 6.73 9.81 29.60
C SER A 200 5.82 9.39 30.76
N GLY A 201 4.64 8.84 30.47
CA GLY A 201 3.67 8.47 31.49
C GLY A 201 4.02 7.21 32.27
N ILE A 202 4.48 6.14 31.61
CA ILE A 202 4.95 4.91 32.29
C ILE A 202 6.18 5.21 33.15
N SER A 203 7.10 6.04 32.65
CA SER A 203 8.34 6.30 33.39
C SER A 203 8.08 7.08 34.68
N LEU A 204 7.22 8.12 34.65
CA LEU A 204 6.82 8.82 35.87
C LEU A 204 5.97 7.93 36.80
N LEU A 205 5.10 7.08 36.23
CA LEU A 205 4.33 6.11 36.99
C LEU A 205 5.24 5.14 37.76
N ASN A 206 6.28 4.62 37.10
CA ASN A 206 7.21 3.68 37.70
C ASN A 206 8.05 4.32 38.81
N GLU A 207 8.46 5.58 38.63
CA GLU A 207 9.12 6.37 39.68
C GLU A 207 8.22 6.60 40.90
N ARG A 208 6.93 6.88 40.67
CA ARG A 208 5.96 7.01 41.76
C ARG A 208 5.73 5.68 42.47
N ASN A 209 5.51 4.61 41.72
CA ASN A 209 5.26 3.27 42.27
C ASN A 209 6.48 2.73 43.02
N SER A 210 7.69 3.07 42.58
CA SER A 210 8.95 2.71 43.25
C SER A 210 9.25 3.57 44.48
N ARG A 211 8.39 4.54 44.82
CA ARG A 211 8.57 5.56 45.87
C ARG A 211 9.87 6.38 45.72
N THR A 212 10.50 6.34 44.55
CA THR A 212 11.69 7.15 44.26
C THR A 212 11.32 8.61 44.08
N LEU A 213 10.10 8.88 43.59
CA LEU A 213 9.54 10.22 43.53
C LEU A 213 9.40 10.85 44.93
N ASP A 214 8.97 10.07 45.93
CA ASP A 214 8.83 10.55 47.32
C ASP A 214 10.19 10.93 47.92
N ARG A 215 11.23 10.13 47.65
CA ARG A 215 12.60 10.43 48.06
C ARG A 215 13.14 11.69 47.39
N LEU A 216 12.78 11.92 46.14
CA LEU A 216 13.19 13.11 45.39
C LEU A 216 12.50 14.37 45.93
N LEU A 217 11.23 14.26 46.32
CA LEU A 217 10.47 15.34 46.98
C LEU A 217 10.93 15.66 48.41
N ALA A 218 11.66 14.75 49.06
CA ALA A 218 12.25 14.98 50.39
C ALA A 218 13.57 15.79 50.34
N THR A 219 14.13 15.99 49.14
CA THR A 219 15.28 16.88 48.93
C THR A 219 14.81 18.35 48.79
N PRO A 220 15.68 19.36 48.99
CA PRO A 220 15.29 20.77 48.83
C PRO A 220 15.14 21.19 47.35
N VAL A 221 14.35 20.43 46.57
CA VAL A 221 14.06 20.65 45.15
C VAL A 221 12.57 20.94 44.99
N LYS A 222 12.21 21.96 44.22
CA LYS A 222 10.81 22.36 44.00
C LYS A 222 10.13 21.40 43.02
N ARG A 223 8.82 21.19 43.19
CA ARG A 223 8.01 20.33 42.28
C ARG A 223 8.09 20.77 40.81
N SER A 224 8.17 22.07 40.55
CA SER A 224 8.34 22.61 39.19
C SER A 224 9.69 22.22 38.58
N GLU A 225 10.78 22.25 39.35
CA GLU A 225 12.12 21.86 38.90
C GLU A 225 12.16 20.38 38.51
N ILE A 226 11.42 19.53 39.22
CA ILE A 226 11.24 18.11 38.88
C ILE A 226 10.54 17.95 37.53
N ILE A 227 9.44 18.69 37.32
CA ILE A 227 8.68 18.64 36.07
C ILE A 227 9.56 19.12 34.90
N TYR A 228 10.30 20.22 35.06
CA TYR A 228 11.22 20.71 34.03
C TYR A 228 12.35 19.71 33.74
N GLY A 229 12.87 19.03 34.75
CA GLY A 229 13.86 17.96 34.58
C GLY A 229 13.30 16.80 33.75
N TYR A 230 12.08 16.36 34.04
CA TYR A 230 11.41 15.33 33.25
C TYR A 230 11.08 15.79 31.84
N LEU A 231 10.62 17.04 31.67
CA LEU A 231 10.32 17.60 30.36
C LEU A 231 11.56 17.66 29.47
N THR A 232 12.69 18.06 30.03
CA THR A 232 13.97 18.16 29.33
C THR A 232 14.54 16.77 29.03
N GLY A 233 14.56 15.88 30.03
CA GLY A 233 15.09 14.53 29.88
C GLY A 233 14.29 13.68 28.89
N TYR A 234 12.97 13.58 29.08
CA TYR A 234 12.12 12.85 28.15
C TYR A 234 11.92 13.60 26.82
N GLY A 235 12.09 14.92 26.80
CA GLY A 235 12.04 15.72 25.56
C GLY A 235 13.18 15.35 24.62
N ALA A 236 14.41 15.23 25.13
CA ALA A 236 15.56 14.78 24.33
C ALA A 236 15.34 13.37 23.77
N VAL A 237 14.81 12.48 24.60
CA VAL A 237 14.44 11.10 24.25
C VAL A 237 13.35 11.09 23.16
N ALA A 238 12.33 11.95 23.27
CA ALA A 238 11.26 12.09 22.29
C ALA A 238 11.76 12.63 20.94
N ILE A 239 12.72 13.55 20.93
CA ILE A 239 13.36 14.05 19.69
C ILE A 239 14.04 12.90 18.95
N ILE A 240 14.89 12.15 19.65
CA ILE A 240 15.64 11.03 19.07
C ILE A 240 14.67 9.99 18.52
N GLN A 241 13.65 9.63 19.31
CA GLN A 241 12.64 8.66 18.90
C GLN A 241 11.86 9.12 17.66
N THR A 242 11.42 10.37 17.66
CA THR A 242 10.69 10.95 16.53
C THR A 242 11.54 10.94 15.27
N ALA A 243 12.81 11.32 15.37
CA ALA A 243 13.75 11.29 14.25
C ALA A 243 13.94 9.87 13.70
N ILE A 244 14.12 8.87 14.57
CA ILE A 244 14.26 7.47 14.17
C ILE A 244 13.03 7.00 13.39
N ILE A 245 11.82 7.29 13.88
CA ILE A 245 10.57 6.88 13.22
C ILE A 245 10.46 7.53 11.83
N VAL A 246 10.71 8.84 11.74
CA VAL A 246 10.65 9.57 10.45
C VAL A 246 11.69 9.03 9.45
N LEU A 247 12.93 8.84 9.89
CA LEU A 247 14.00 8.32 9.03
C LEU A 247 13.72 6.88 8.59
N PHE A 248 13.14 6.05 9.45
CA PHE A 248 12.74 4.70 9.09
C PHE A 248 11.67 4.66 7.99
N CYS A 249 10.67 5.55 8.05
CA CYS A 249 9.66 5.69 6.98
C CYS A 249 10.30 6.01 5.63
N ILE A 250 11.32 6.87 5.61
CA ILE A 250 11.99 7.32 4.39
C ILE A 250 12.91 6.23 3.85
N TYR A 251 13.84 5.74 4.68
CA TYR A 251 14.93 4.87 4.22
C TYR A 251 14.58 3.38 4.20
N VAL A 252 13.78 2.89 5.16
CA VAL A 252 13.47 1.46 5.26
C VAL A 252 12.19 1.13 4.51
N LEU A 253 11.14 1.94 4.67
CA LEU A 253 9.89 1.74 3.93
C LEU A 253 9.92 2.34 2.52
N GLY A 254 10.96 3.10 2.18
CA GLY A 254 11.13 3.70 0.86
C GLY A 254 10.05 4.72 0.50
N ILE A 255 9.46 5.37 1.50
CA ILE A 255 8.33 6.25 1.27
C ILE A 255 8.82 7.67 0.96
N GLU A 256 8.45 8.14 -0.22
CA GLU A 256 8.69 9.52 -0.65
C GLU A 256 7.75 10.47 0.12
N ILE A 257 8.34 11.32 0.97
CA ILE A 257 7.62 12.43 1.59
C ILE A 257 7.58 13.57 0.58
N LEU A 258 6.39 13.87 0.04
CA LEU A 258 6.18 15.04 -0.82
C LEU A 258 6.16 16.30 0.07
N GLY A 259 7.33 16.88 0.37
CA GLY A 259 7.47 18.10 1.18
C GLY A 259 8.86 18.28 1.78
N ASN A 260 9.03 19.31 2.62
CA ASN A 260 10.27 19.51 3.38
C ASN A 260 10.29 18.62 4.62
N ILE A 261 11.29 17.73 4.70
CA ILE A 261 11.49 16.80 5.82
C ILE A 261 11.63 17.55 7.16
N ALA A 262 12.25 18.73 7.16
CA ALA A 262 12.42 19.54 8.37
C ALA A 262 11.07 20.01 8.94
N ILE A 263 10.09 20.33 8.09
CA ILE A 263 8.74 20.73 8.53
C ILE A 263 8.02 19.55 9.16
N VAL A 264 8.15 18.36 8.57
CA VAL A 264 7.57 17.13 9.12
C VAL A 264 8.17 16.83 10.50
N LEU A 265 9.50 16.92 10.64
CA LEU A 265 10.18 16.76 11.92
C LEU A 265 9.71 17.78 12.96
N LEU A 266 9.55 19.05 12.57
CA LEU A 266 9.08 20.11 13.47
C LEU A 266 7.65 19.84 13.95
N ILE A 267 6.73 19.47 13.06
CA ILE A 267 5.35 19.14 13.42
C ILE A 267 5.31 17.92 14.35
N CYS A 268 6.06 16.87 14.02
CA CYS A 268 6.12 15.68 14.87
C CYS A 268 6.75 15.99 16.23
N PHE A 269 7.76 16.85 16.29
CA PHE A 269 8.36 17.28 17.55
C PHE A 269 7.40 18.11 18.39
N ALA A 270 6.68 19.06 17.79
CA ALA A 270 5.65 19.84 18.50
C ALA A 270 4.55 18.90 19.06
N LEU A 271 4.11 17.93 18.25
CA LEU A 271 3.17 16.91 18.68
C LEU A 271 3.72 16.04 19.81
N ALA A 272 5.01 15.68 19.75
CA ALA A 272 5.70 14.92 20.80
C ALA A 272 5.75 15.70 22.12
N MET A 273 5.99 17.01 22.09
CA MET A 273 5.97 17.84 23.30
C MET A 273 4.57 17.89 23.94
N VAL A 274 3.51 17.99 23.13
CA VAL A 274 2.13 17.89 23.61
C VAL A 274 1.86 16.51 24.22
N ALA A 275 2.29 15.44 23.55
CA ALA A 275 2.16 14.07 24.03
C ALA A 275 2.88 13.85 25.36
N LEU A 276 4.07 14.43 25.50
CA LEU A 276 4.90 14.36 26.69
C LEU A 276 4.24 15.06 27.88
N SER A 277 3.76 16.29 27.67
CA SER A 277 3.01 17.02 28.72
C SER A 277 1.75 16.26 29.14
N MET A 278 1.03 15.70 28.16
CA MET A 278 -0.17 14.91 28.43
C MET A 278 0.14 13.59 29.14
N GLY A 279 1.24 12.91 28.78
CA GLY A 279 1.67 11.67 29.39
C GLY A 279 2.05 11.86 30.85
N LEU A 280 2.81 12.92 31.14
CA LEU A 280 3.14 13.31 32.52
C LEU A 280 1.87 13.65 33.32
N PHE A 281 0.93 14.41 32.73
CA PHE A 281 -0.34 14.73 33.39
C PHE A 281 -1.18 13.49 33.67
N VAL A 282 -1.41 12.61 32.69
CA VAL A 282 -2.25 11.42 32.86
C VAL A 282 -1.62 10.41 33.83
N SER A 283 -0.29 10.37 33.93
CA SER A 283 0.41 9.47 34.87
C SER A 283 0.04 9.72 36.34
N THR A 284 -0.45 10.91 36.68
CA THR A 284 -0.91 11.18 38.05
C THR A 284 -2.15 10.38 38.42
N PHE A 285 -2.98 10.01 37.44
CA PHE A 285 -4.22 9.26 37.65
C PHE A 285 -4.07 7.75 37.42
N ALA A 286 -3.15 7.34 36.55
CA ALA A 286 -2.93 5.91 36.27
C ALA A 286 -2.29 5.19 37.44
N ALA A 287 -2.77 4.00 37.79
CA ALA A 287 -2.19 3.15 38.84
C ALA A 287 -1.24 2.05 38.29
N SER A 288 -1.37 1.69 37.00
CA SER A 288 -0.56 0.65 36.36
C SER A 288 -0.14 1.01 34.92
N GLU A 289 0.93 0.39 34.43
CA GLU A 289 1.41 0.58 33.05
C GLU A 289 0.31 0.23 32.02
N PHE A 290 -0.52 -0.76 32.34
CA PHE A 290 -1.64 -1.15 31.50
C PHE A 290 -2.73 -0.08 31.46
N GLN A 291 -3.03 0.59 32.58
CA GLN A 291 -3.96 1.72 32.60
C GLN A 291 -3.44 2.90 31.77
N MET A 292 -2.12 3.14 31.76
CA MET A 292 -1.52 4.14 30.86
C MET A 292 -1.83 3.83 29.39
N VAL A 293 -1.71 2.57 28.97
CA VAL A 293 -2.07 2.15 27.59
C VAL A 293 -3.56 2.35 27.32
N GLN A 294 -4.43 2.06 28.30
CA GLN A 294 -5.89 2.22 28.16
C GLN A 294 -6.36 3.69 28.12
N PHE A 295 -5.62 4.62 28.71
CA PHE A 295 -5.93 6.05 28.60
C PHE A 295 -5.66 6.63 27.22
N ILE A 296 -4.85 5.97 26.40
CA ILE A 296 -4.49 6.50 25.08
C ILE A 296 -5.70 6.64 24.15
N PRO A 297 -6.53 5.60 23.95
CA PRO A 297 -7.76 5.77 23.18
C PRO A 297 -8.62 6.93 23.71
N ILE A 298 -8.74 7.11 25.02
CA ILE A 298 -9.56 8.19 25.59
C ILE A 298 -8.99 9.56 25.24
N VAL A 299 -7.68 9.76 25.42
CA VAL A 299 -7.00 11.02 25.11
C VAL A 299 -7.04 11.32 23.61
N VAL A 300 -6.82 10.30 22.78
CA VAL A 300 -6.79 10.43 21.32
C VAL A 300 -8.20 10.63 20.74
N ILE A 301 -9.18 9.82 21.14
CA ILE A 301 -10.57 9.88 20.65
C ILE A 301 -11.25 11.17 21.09
N HIS A 302 -11.01 11.65 22.32
CA HIS A 302 -11.57 12.93 22.76
C HIS A 302 -11.13 14.10 21.84
N LYS A 303 -9.89 14.06 21.31
CA LYS A 303 -9.42 15.04 20.33
C LYS A 303 -10.15 14.94 18.98
N PHE A 304 -10.64 13.77 18.60
CA PHE A 304 -11.45 13.60 17.39
C PHE A 304 -12.90 14.08 17.55
N SER A 305 -13.50 13.94 18.75
CA SER A 305 -14.88 14.41 19.01
C SER A 305 -15.03 15.94 19.03
N SER A 306 -13.93 16.70 19.15
CA SER A 306 -13.96 18.17 19.13
C SER A 306 -13.93 18.76 17.71
N GLN A 307 -13.91 17.93 16.65
CA GLN A 307 -13.78 18.33 15.24
C GLN A 307 -14.92 17.78 14.35
N VAL A 308 -15.99 17.28 14.95
CA VAL A 308 -17.26 16.94 14.28
C VAL A 308 -18.37 17.71 14.95
#